data_AF-A0A3D0IED8-F1
#
_entry.id   AF-A0A3D0IED8-F1
#
_cell.length_a   1.000
_cell.length_b   1.000
_cell.length_c   1.000
_cell.angle_alpha   90.00
_cell.angle_beta   90.00
_cell.angle_gamma   90.00
#
_symmetry.space_group_name_H-M   'P 1'
#
loop_
_entity.id
_entity.type
_entity.pdbx_description
1 polymer ?
#
loop_
_entity_poly.entity_id
_entity_poly.type
_entity_poly.pdbx_seq_one_letter_code
_entity_poly.pdbx_strand_id
1 'polypeptide(L)'
;VTVEDPIEFLIRDRRSIVNQREIGVDTDSFANALRASLRQDPDVILVGEMRDFETIETAITAAETGHLVMSTLHTLDATETINRIISVFPPYQQKQVRLQLGSILKAVISQRLVPRADGKGRVPALEILVTTARVRECIADKDRTKELHDAIAKGFTTYGMQTFDQSLMHLVKSNLVTYEEALRHVSNADDFALRFRGIASTSDGTWDDFDKEGEESKKAEPPPAGAKPSSAGPGKTQGADELKIERF
;
A
#
# COMPACT_ATOMS: atom_id res chain seq x y z
N VAL A 1 -5.91 4.46 17.46
CA VAL A 1 -4.74 4.29 18.37
C VAL A 1 -3.54 3.90 17.52
N THR A 2 -2.35 4.44 17.80
CA THR A 2 -1.10 4.01 17.16
C THR A 2 -0.13 3.47 18.22
N VAL A 3 0.67 2.49 17.83
CA VAL A 3 1.76 1.91 18.62
C VAL A 3 3.00 1.94 17.74
N GLU A 4 4.03 2.69 18.12
CA GLU A 4 5.15 3.08 17.26
C GLU A 4 6.50 2.98 18.01
N ASP A 5 7.61 2.84 17.28
CA ASP A 5 8.97 2.72 17.82
C ASP A 5 10.01 3.35 16.86
N PRO A 6 10.31 4.65 16.97
CA PRO A 6 9.62 5.69 17.75
C PRO A 6 8.41 6.28 17.00
N ILE A 7 7.73 7.28 17.58
CA ILE A 7 6.70 8.05 16.86
C ILE A 7 7.38 8.93 15.79
N GLU A 8 7.04 8.69 14.51
CA GLU A 8 7.66 9.43 13.38
C GLU A 8 6.92 10.74 13.06
N PHE A 9 5.59 10.71 13.16
CA PHE A 9 4.72 11.84 12.80
C PHE A 9 3.74 12.12 13.93
N LEU A 10 3.70 13.37 14.40
CA LEU A 10 2.69 13.81 15.35
C LEU A 10 1.38 14.13 14.63
N ILE A 11 0.36 13.32 14.89
CA ILE A 11 -0.96 13.43 14.30
C ILE A 11 -1.88 14.14 15.29
N ARG A 12 -2.30 15.36 14.93
CA ARG A 12 -3.26 16.11 15.73
C ARG A 12 -4.69 15.67 15.45
N ASP A 13 -5.50 15.63 16.50
CA ASP A 13 -6.93 15.40 16.42
C ASP A 13 -7.62 16.35 15.44
N ARG A 14 -8.56 15.79 14.67
CA ARG A 14 -9.43 16.55 13.77
C ARG A 14 -10.85 16.02 13.84
N ARG A 15 -11.17 15.02 13.02
CA ARG A 15 -12.46 14.31 13.02
C ARG A 15 -12.41 12.98 13.78
N SER A 16 -11.23 12.64 14.29
CA SER A 16 -10.93 11.43 15.04
C SER A 16 -10.03 11.81 16.21
N ILE A 17 -10.13 11.02 17.29
CA ILE A 17 -9.23 11.11 18.45
C ILE A 17 -8.04 10.18 18.17
N VAL A 18 -6.83 10.73 18.21
CA VAL A 18 -5.60 10.02 17.88
C VAL A 18 -4.73 9.91 19.12
N ASN A 19 -4.76 8.72 19.72
CA ASN A 19 -3.83 8.36 20.80
C ASN A 19 -2.63 7.64 20.19
N GLN A 20 -1.44 8.25 20.27
CA GLN A 20 -0.17 7.67 19.84
C GLN A 20 0.61 7.17 21.06
N ARG A 21 1.23 6.00 20.94
CA ARG A 21 2.04 5.37 21.99
C ARG A 21 3.40 4.97 21.46
N GLU A 22 4.44 5.43 22.13
CA GLU A 22 5.81 5.04 21.83
C GLU A 22 6.28 3.87 22.71
N ILE A 23 6.89 2.86 22.09
CA ILE A 23 7.54 1.76 22.81
C ILE A 23 8.71 2.30 23.65
N GLY A 24 8.80 1.87 24.90
CA GLY A 24 9.83 2.29 25.86
C GLY A 24 9.54 3.61 26.59
N VAL A 25 8.52 4.35 26.17
CA VAL A 25 8.08 5.59 26.83
C VAL A 25 6.67 5.42 27.41
N ASP A 26 5.69 5.07 26.56
CA ASP A 26 4.29 4.94 26.96
C ASP A 26 3.90 3.48 27.26
N THR A 27 4.63 2.52 26.71
CA THR A 27 4.35 1.09 26.82
C THR A 27 5.59 0.23 26.58
N ASP A 28 5.65 -0.96 27.16
CA ASP A 28 6.87 -1.79 27.11
C ASP A 28 7.06 -2.56 25.80
N SER A 29 5.98 -2.88 25.07
CA SER A 29 6.07 -3.70 23.85
C SER A 29 4.83 -3.57 22.95
N PHE A 30 5.00 -3.90 21.67
CA PHE A 30 3.92 -3.91 20.67
C PHE A 30 2.75 -4.80 21.09
N ALA A 31 3.03 -6.04 21.51
CA ALA A 31 1.99 -6.98 21.91
C ALA A 31 1.17 -6.49 23.12
N ASN A 32 1.84 -5.92 24.14
CA ASN A 32 1.14 -5.37 25.31
C ASN A 32 0.26 -4.17 24.92
N ALA A 33 0.83 -3.22 24.17
CA ALA A 33 0.13 -2.03 23.72
C ALA A 33 -1.08 -2.37 22.84
N LEU A 34 -0.93 -3.33 21.93
CA LEU A 34 -1.99 -3.78 21.03
C LEU A 34 -3.13 -4.45 21.81
N ARG A 35 -2.83 -5.38 22.73
CA ARG A 35 -3.84 -5.99 23.60
C ARG A 35 -4.56 -4.97 24.48
N ALA A 36 -3.82 -4.01 25.03
CA ALA A 36 -4.41 -2.94 25.83
C ALA A 36 -5.35 -2.06 24.99
N SER A 37 -4.98 -1.77 23.75
CA SER A 37 -5.76 -0.94 22.82
C SER A 37 -7.13 -1.54 22.54
N LEU A 38 -7.28 -2.87 22.49
CA LEU A 38 -8.58 -3.53 22.30
C LEU A 38 -9.61 -3.27 23.40
N ARG A 39 -9.19 -2.78 24.57
CA ARG A 39 -10.09 -2.36 25.66
C ARG A 39 -10.37 -0.86 25.69
N GLN A 40 -9.90 -0.13 24.69
CA GLN A 40 -10.05 1.33 24.60
C GLN A 40 -11.02 1.77 23.51
N ASP A 41 -11.88 0.85 23.07
CA ASP A 41 -12.88 1.09 22.03
C ASP A 41 -12.31 1.75 20.74
N PRO A 42 -11.20 1.23 20.16
CA PRO A 42 -10.62 1.85 18.97
C PRO A 42 -11.43 1.49 17.72
N ASP A 43 -11.53 2.41 16.76
CA ASP A 43 -12.01 2.05 15.41
C ASP A 43 -10.86 1.58 14.50
N VAL A 44 -9.70 2.23 14.65
CA VAL A 44 -8.50 2.03 13.83
C VAL A 44 -7.29 1.85 14.72
N ILE A 45 -6.50 0.83 14.43
CA ILE A 45 -5.26 0.51 15.14
C ILE A 45 -4.11 0.49 14.15
N LEU A 46 -3.10 1.34 14.36
CA LEU A 46 -1.82 1.27 13.67
C LEU A 46 -0.80 0.59 14.57
N VAL A 47 -0.22 -0.50 14.10
CA VAL A 47 0.86 -1.23 14.76
C VAL A 47 2.10 -1.03 13.92
N GLY A 48 3.10 -0.30 14.44
CA GLY A 48 4.29 0.10 13.70
C GLY A 48 4.90 -1.03 12.88
N GLU A 49 5.23 -2.16 13.52
CA GLU A 49 5.73 -3.36 12.84
C GLU A 49 5.20 -4.64 13.49
N MET A 50 5.01 -5.68 12.69
CA MET A 50 4.63 -7.02 13.13
C MET A 50 5.83 -7.98 13.06
N ARG A 51 6.67 -7.97 14.12
CA ARG A 51 7.90 -8.78 14.17
C ARG A 51 7.69 -10.20 14.68
N ASP A 52 6.90 -10.33 15.73
CA ASP A 52 6.76 -11.56 16.51
C ASP A 52 5.37 -12.18 16.39
N PHE A 53 5.28 -13.43 16.84
CA PHE A 53 4.06 -14.23 16.84
C PHE A 53 2.92 -13.53 17.59
N GLU A 54 3.19 -13.01 18.79
CA GLU A 54 2.17 -12.42 19.66
C GLU A 54 1.51 -11.19 19.03
N THR A 55 2.33 -10.33 18.40
CA THR A 55 1.84 -9.11 17.74
C THR A 55 1.01 -9.47 16.51
N ILE A 56 1.46 -10.42 15.70
CA ILE A 56 0.73 -10.88 14.51
C ILE A 56 -0.60 -11.54 14.89
N GLU A 57 -0.60 -12.44 15.87
CA GLU A 57 -1.81 -13.13 16.36
C GLU A 57 -2.83 -12.12 16.91
N THR A 58 -2.36 -11.16 17.70
CA THR A 58 -3.24 -10.12 18.25
C THR A 58 -3.79 -9.21 17.15
N ALA A 59 -2.99 -8.88 16.13
CA ALA A 59 -3.44 -8.07 14.99
C ALA A 59 -4.51 -8.80 14.15
N ILE A 60 -4.34 -10.10 13.90
CA ILE A 60 -5.33 -10.94 13.23
C ILE A 60 -6.64 -10.95 14.02
N THR A 61 -6.57 -11.15 15.34
CA THR A 61 -7.75 -11.15 16.23
C THR A 61 -8.45 -9.79 16.25
N ALA A 62 -7.69 -8.70 16.29
CA ALA A 62 -8.22 -7.33 16.22
C ALA A 62 -8.99 -7.09 14.91
N ALA A 63 -8.41 -7.49 13.77
CA ALA A 63 -9.08 -7.36 12.47
C ALA A 63 -10.32 -8.26 12.34
N GLU A 64 -10.29 -9.48 12.90
CA GLU A 64 -11.43 -10.40 12.91
C GLU A 64 -12.61 -9.88 13.74
N THR A 65 -12.33 -9.10 14.80
CA THR A 65 -13.34 -8.46 15.65
C THR A 65 -13.89 -7.14 15.08
N GLY A 66 -13.50 -6.76 13.87
CA GLY A 66 -14.08 -5.63 13.12
C GLY A 66 -13.26 -4.34 13.13
N HIS A 67 -12.08 -4.33 13.75
CA HIS A 67 -11.19 -3.17 13.77
C HIS A 67 -10.46 -3.02 12.42
N LEU A 68 -10.22 -1.78 11.98
CA LEU A 68 -9.26 -1.55 10.90
C LEU A 68 -7.85 -1.59 11.48
N VAL A 69 -7.09 -2.63 11.12
CA VAL A 69 -5.69 -2.78 11.55
C VAL A 69 -4.76 -2.42 10.40
N MET A 70 -3.83 -1.51 10.66
CA MET A 70 -2.74 -1.13 9.76
C MET A 70 -1.42 -1.53 10.40
N SER A 71 -0.50 -2.10 9.61
CA SER A 71 0.83 -2.44 10.10
C SER A 71 1.84 -2.54 8.96
N THR A 72 3.12 -2.65 9.31
CA THR A 72 4.22 -2.81 8.35
C THR A 72 4.96 -4.13 8.58
N LEU A 73 5.54 -4.66 7.50
CA LEU A 73 6.50 -5.76 7.51
C LEU A 73 7.63 -5.42 6.54
N HIS A 74 8.80 -5.99 6.79
CA HIS A 74 9.99 -5.81 5.94
C HIS A 74 10.09 -6.91 4.89
N THR A 75 9.06 -7.03 4.04
CA THR A 75 8.96 -7.99 2.94
C THR A 75 9.06 -7.29 1.59
N LEU A 76 9.51 -8.00 0.55
CA LEU A 76 9.82 -7.37 -0.74
C LEU A 76 8.58 -7.15 -1.62
N ASP A 77 7.56 -7.98 -1.43
CA ASP A 77 6.32 -7.99 -2.22
C ASP A 77 5.12 -8.55 -1.41
N ALA A 78 3.94 -8.53 -2.02
CA ALA A 78 2.70 -8.95 -1.38
C ALA A 78 2.67 -10.46 -1.09
N THR A 79 3.28 -11.28 -1.94
CA THR A 79 3.34 -12.74 -1.80
C THR A 79 4.21 -13.12 -0.60
N GLU A 80 5.39 -12.51 -0.49
CA GLU A 80 6.29 -12.65 0.65
C GLU A 80 5.65 -12.14 1.94
N THR A 81 4.91 -11.03 1.89
CA THR A 81 4.17 -10.49 3.04
C THR A 81 3.22 -11.54 3.62
N ILE A 82 2.40 -12.16 2.77
CA ILE A 82 1.46 -13.22 3.18
C ILE A 82 2.21 -14.42 3.75
N ASN A 83 3.26 -14.89 3.06
CA ASN A 83 4.06 -16.02 3.53
C ASN A 83 4.75 -15.72 4.87
N ARG A 84 5.26 -14.49 5.08
CA ARG A 84 5.90 -14.07 6.32
C ARG A 84 4.93 -14.10 7.49
N ILE A 85 3.72 -13.55 7.32
CA ILE A 85 2.66 -13.59 8.34
C ILE A 85 2.32 -15.04 8.71
N ILE A 86 2.23 -15.95 7.73
CA ILE A 86 1.88 -17.35 8.00
C ILE A 86 3.05 -18.11 8.65
N SER A 87 4.29 -17.79 8.26
CA SER A 87 5.50 -18.51 8.68
C SER A 87 5.82 -18.41 10.17
N VAL A 88 5.32 -17.37 10.87
CA VAL A 88 5.53 -17.26 12.33
C VAL A 88 4.69 -18.28 13.11
N PHE A 89 3.63 -18.82 12.51
CA PHE A 89 2.77 -19.79 13.15
C PHE A 89 3.32 -21.22 12.99
N PRO A 90 3.18 -22.06 14.04
CA PRO A 90 3.50 -23.47 13.95
C PRO A 90 2.77 -24.18 12.78
N PRO A 91 3.39 -25.19 12.13
CA PRO A 91 2.83 -25.83 10.92
C PRO A 91 1.39 -26.32 11.05
N TYR A 92 0.98 -26.78 12.24
CA TYR A 92 -0.38 -27.28 12.48
C TYR A 92 -1.46 -26.17 12.50
N GLN A 93 -1.08 -24.91 12.74
CA GLN A 93 -1.98 -23.75 12.74
C GLN A 93 -2.02 -23.04 11.38
N GLN A 94 -1.01 -23.19 10.53
CA GLN A 94 -0.87 -22.40 9.31
C GLN A 94 -2.07 -22.49 8.37
N LYS A 95 -2.73 -23.65 8.28
CA LYS A 95 -3.94 -23.81 7.46
C LYS A 95 -5.09 -22.94 7.98
N GLN A 96 -5.30 -22.89 9.28
CA GLN A 96 -6.34 -22.06 9.89
C GLN A 96 -6.03 -20.58 9.71
N VAL A 97 -4.77 -20.18 9.96
CA VAL A 97 -4.32 -18.80 9.80
C VAL A 97 -4.47 -18.32 8.36
N ARG A 98 -4.20 -19.18 7.35
CA ARG A 98 -4.46 -18.87 5.94
C ARG A 98 -5.92 -18.54 5.68
N LEU A 99 -6.85 -19.33 6.21
CA LEU A 99 -8.29 -19.10 6.06
C LEU A 99 -8.73 -17.79 6.72
N GLN A 100 -8.22 -17.51 7.93
CA GLN A 100 -8.48 -16.25 8.65
C GLN A 100 -7.90 -15.05 7.91
N LEU A 101 -6.63 -15.12 7.51
CA LEU A 101 -5.98 -14.03 6.78
C LEU A 101 -6.70 -13.74 5.46
N GLY A 102 -7.07 -14.77 4.71
CA GLY A 102 -7.86 -14.63 3.49
C GLY A 102 -9.23 -13.98 3.73
N SER A 103 -9.83 -14.10 4.92
CA SER A 103 -11.13 -13.49 5.21
C SER A 103 -11.02 -12.02 5.63
N ILE A 104 -9.97 -11.64 6.36
CA ILE A 104 -9.80 -10.32 6.99
C ILE A 104 -8.89 -9.37 6.24
N LEU A 105 -7.89 -9.86 5.47
CA LEU A 105 -6.93 -9.02 4.76
C LEU A 105 -7.67 -8.12 3.77
N LYS A 106 -7.36 -6.82 3.77
CA LYS A 106 -7.95 -5.85 2.83
C LYS A 106 -7.05 -5.58 1.64
N ALA A 107 -5.80 -5.26 1.92
CA ALA A 107 -4.80 -4.94 0.91
C ALA A 107 -3.40 -5.17 1.45
N VAL A 108 -2.44 -5.32 0.54
CA VAL A 108 -1.00 -5.22 0.81
C VAL A 108 -0.42 -4.20 -0.16
N ILE A 109 0.37 -3.26 0.37
CA ILE A 109 1.04 -2.23 -0.42
C ILE A 109 2.54 -2.35 -0.16
N SER A 110 3.27 -2.85 -1.15
CA SER A 110 4.72 -2.99 -1.09
C SER A 110 5.37 -1.81 -1.80
N GLN A 111 6.42 -1.23 -1.21
CA GLN A 111 7.00 0.03 -1.69
C GLN A 111 8.51 -0.07 -1.90
N ARG A 112 9.00 0.55 -2.99
CA ARG A 112 10.43 0.73 -3.28
C ARG A 112 10.69 2.19 -3.65
N LEU A 113 11.59 2.86 -2.95
CA LEU A 113 11.96 4.24 -3.28
C LEU A 113 13.08 4.25 -4.33
N VAL A 114 12.75 4.65 -5.54
CA VAL A 114 13.66 4.65 -6.69
C VAL A 114 14.19 6.07 -6.95
N PRO A 115 15.50 6.25 -7.24
CA PRO A 115 16.04 7.55 -7.64
C PRO A 115 15.30 8.15 -8.84
N ARG A 116 14.97 9.43 -8.77
CA ARG A 116 14.35 10.14 -9.90
C ARG A 116 15.37 10.41 -11.00
N ALA A 117 14.91 10.38 -12.25
CA ALA A 117 15.74 10.69 -13.42
C ALA A 117 16.30 12.12 -13.41
N ASP A 118 15.62 13.06 -12.75
CA ASP A 118 16.07 14.45 -12.57
C ASP A 118 17.10 14.63 -11.44
N GLY A 119 17.44 13.56 -10.71
CA GLY A 119 18.34 13.58 -9.55
C GLY A 119 17.77 14.29 -8.32
N LYS A 120 16.51 14.76 -8.35
CA LYS A 120 15.88 15.54 -7.27
C LYS A 120 15.04 14.65 -6.36
N GLY A 121 15.72 13.75 -5.65
CA GLY A 121 15.11 12.87 -4.67
C GLY A 121 14.69 11.53 -5.24
N ARG A 122 13.61 10.95 -4.69
CA ARG A 122 13.13 9.61 -5.00
C ARG A 122 11.64 9.62 -5.32
N VAL A 123 11.19 8.59 -6.03
CA VAL A 123 9.78 8.34 -6.33
C VAL A 123 9.43 6.90 -5.91
N PRO A 124 8.28 6.66 -5.27
CA PRO A 124 7.88 5.30 -4.92
C PRO A 124 7.41 4.52 -6.14
N ALA A 125 8.04 3.38 -6.39
CA ALA A 125 7.44 2.28 -7.15
C ALA A 125 6.63 1.42 -6.17
N LEU A 126 5.42 1.05 -6.57
CA LEU A 126 4.44 0.41 -5.69
C LEU A 126 3.91 -0.89 -6.31
N GLU A 127 3.82 -1.93 -5.51
CA GLU A 127 2.96 -3.08 -5.80
C GLU A 127 1.74 -3.02 -4.89
N ILE A 128 0.55 -3.21 -5.47
CA ILE A 128 -0.73 -3.09 -4.77
C ILE A 128 -1.53 -4.36 -4.99
N LEU A 129 -1.75 -5.11 -3.92
CA LEU A 129 -2.68 -6.23 -3.86
C LEU A 129 -3.94 -5.79 -3.11
N VAL A 130 -5.12 -6.07 -3.69
CA VAL A 130 -6.41 -5.90 -3.04
C VAL A 130 -7.10 -7.26 -2.92
N THR A 131 -7.70 -7.56 -1.77
CA THR A 131 -8.26 -8.88 -1.51
C THR A 131 -9.60 -9.10 -2.22
N THR A 132 -9.54 -9.72 -3.41
CA THR A 132 -10.69 -10.24 -4.16
C THR A 132 -10.97 -11.70 -3.83
N ALA A 133 -12.10 -12.27 -4.28
CA ALA A 133 -12.41 -13.69 -4.08
C ALA A 133 -11.28 -14.61 -4.55
N ARG A 134 -10.68 -14.34 -5.72
CA ARG A 134 -9.52 -15.09 -6.24
C ARG A 134 -8.31 -14.99 -5.32
N VAL A 135 -7.99 -13.79 -4.82
CA VAL A 135 -6.89 -13.58 -3.88
C VAL A 135 -7.12 -14.35 -2.58
N ARG A 136 -8.37 -14.40 -2.06
CA ARG A 136 -8.71 -15.20 -0.88
C ARG A 136 -8.40 -16.68 -1.09
N GLU A 137 -8.76 -17.23 -2.25
CA GLU A 137 -8.44 -18.61 -2.59
C GLU A 137 -6.93 -18.87 -2.67
N CYS A 138 -6.19 -17.95 -3.30
CA CYS A 138 -4.72 -18.03 -3.39
C CYS A 138 -4.04 -17.95 -2.02
N ILE A 139 -4.62 -17.22 -1.05
CA ILE A 139 -4.12 -17.17 0.33
C ILE A 139 -4.46 -18.47 1.08
N ALA A 140 -5.70 -18.96 0.93
CA ALA A 140 -6.20 -20.15 1.59
C ALA A 140 -5.41 -21.41 1.23
N ASP A 141 -4.99 -21.53 -0.03
CA ASP A 141 -4.19 -22.65 -0.54
C ASP A 141 -2.71 -22.27 -0.69
N LYS A 142 -1.84 -22.98 0.02
CA LYS A 142 -0.38 -22.77 -0.01
C LYS A 142 0.20 -22.89 -1.40
N ASP A 143 -0.28 -23.85 -2.21
CA ASP A 143 0.30 -24.12 -3.52
C ASP A 143 -0.11 -23.09 -4.58
N ARG A 144 -1.21 -22.36 -4.31
CA ARG A 144 -1.73 -21.28 -5.15
C ARG A 144 -1.25 -19.90 -4.74
N THR A 145 -0.55 -19.74 -3.62
CA THR A 145 -0.03 -18.44 -3.16
C THR A 145 0.90 -17.78 -4.19
N LYS A 146 1.62 -18.57 -4.99
CA LYS A 146 2.44 -18.08 -6.11
C LYS A 146 1.64 -17.42 -7.24
N GLU A 147 0.35 -17.71 -7.36
CA GLU A 147 -0.54 -17.14 -8.39
C GLU A 147 -0.96 -15.69 -8.06
N LEU A 148 -0.61 -15.18 -6.88
CA LEU A 148 -0.95 -13.82 -6.46
C LEU A 148 -0.36 -12.77 -7.38
N HIS A 149 0.89 -12.95 -7.85
CA HIS A 149 1.51 -12.01 -8.79
C HIS A 149 0.65 -11.82 -10.05
N ASP A 150 0.19 -12.92 -10.65
CA ASP A 150 -0.68 -12.85 -11.84
C ASP A 150 -2.07 -12.29 -11.53
N ALA A 151 -2.58 -12.54 -10.32
CA ALA A 151 -3.84 -11.98 -9.88
C ALA A 151 -3.76 -10.45 -9.71
N ILE A 152 -2.63 -9.96 -9.19
CA ILE A 152 -2.31 -8.52 -9.09
C ILE A 152 -2.22 -7.90 -10.48
N ALA A 153 -1.42 -8.48 -11.37
CA ALA A 153 -1.20 -7.94 -12.72
C ALA A 153 -2.52 -7.78 -13.51
N LYS A 154 -3.38 -8.81 -13.45
CA LYS A 154 -4.71 -8.80 -14.10
C LYS A 154 -5.76 -7.98 -13.35
N GLY A 155 -5.49 -7.59 -12.11
CA GLY A 155 -6.38 -6.79 -11.28
C GLY A 155 -6.32 -5.29 -11.57
N PHE A 156 -5.47 -4.86 -12.51
CA PHE A 156 -5.12 -3.47 -12.77
C PHE A 156 -6.33 -2.57 -12.98
N THR A 157 -7.09 -2.77 -14.06
CA THR A 157 -8.22 -1.90 -14.38
C THR A 157 -9.40 -2.07 -13.43
N THR A 158 -9.71 -3.30 -13.02
CA THR A 158 -10.97 -3.58 -12.27
C THR A 158 -10.86 -3.23 -10.79
N TYR A 159 -9.68 -3.42 -10.19
CA TYR A 159 -9.49 -3.33 -8.74
C TYR A 159 -8.40 -2.33 -8.34
N GLY A 160 -7.76 -1.64 -9.29
CA GLY A 160 -6.66 -0.73 -9.02
C GLY A 160 -5.41 -1.43 -8.47
N MET A 161 -5.25 -2.73 -8.75
CA MET A 161 -4.04 -3.46 -8.40
C MET A 161 -2.90 -3.07 -9.32
N GLN A 162 -1.66 -3.35 -8.96
CA GLN A 162 -0.53 -3.21 -9.89
C GLN A 162 0.67 -3.99 -9.38
N THR A 163 1.46 -4.57 -10.28
CA THR A 163 2.76 -5.14 -9.92
C THR A 163 3.83 -4.05 -9.85
N PHE A 164 4.97 -4.36 -9.22
CA PHE A 164 6.14 -3.48 -9.28
C PHE A 164 6.55 -3.18 -10.73
N ASP A 165 6.53 -4.19 -11.59
CA ASP A 165 6.95 -4.06 -12.99
C ASP A 165 6.02 -3.11 -13.76
N GLN A 166 4.71 -3.20 -13.54
CA GLN A 166 3.72 -2.26 -14.10
C GLN A 166 3.94 -0.84 -13.58
N SER A 167 4.16 -0.68 -12.27
CA SER A 167 4.45 0.62 -11.65
C SER A 167 5.74 1.24 -12.21
N LEU A 168 6.82 0.47 -12.30
CA LEU A 168 8.10 0.91 -12.87
C LEU A 168 7.99 1.26 -14.35
N MET A 169 7.22 0.47 -15.12
CA MET A 169 6.97 0.75 -16.53
C MET A 169 6.26 2.10 -16.70
N HIS A 170 5.26 2.39 -15.85
CA HIS A 170 4.59 3.68 -15.83
C HIS A 170 5.55 4.84 -15.48
N LEU A 171 6.40 4.65 -14.47
CA LEU A 171 7.39 5.66 -14.06
C LEU A 171 8.43 5.95 -15.16
N VAL A 172 8.88 4.93 -15.88
CA VAL A 172 9.80 5.09 -17.02
C VAL A 172 9.10 5.80 -18.19
N LYS A 173 7.89 5.36 -18.56
CA LYS A 173 7.09 6.01 -19.63
C LYS A 173 6.79 7.49 -19.31
N SER A 174 6.71 7.84 -18.02
CA SER A 174 6.50 9.21 -17.53
C SER A 174 7.79 10.03 -17.35
N ASN A 175 8.96 9.48 -17.73
CA ASN A 175 10.28 10.08 -17.54
C ASN A 175 10.63 10.42 -16.08
N LEU A 176 10.00 9.76 -15.10
CA LEU A 176 10.30 9.96 -13.68
C LEU A 176 11.48 9.13 -13.22
N VAL A 177 11.71 7.97 -13.85
CA VAL A 177 12.80 7.02 -13.56
C VAL A 177 13.47 6.65 -14.88
N THR A 178 14.79 6.50 -14.89
CA THR A 178 15.50 6.05 -16.10
C THR A 178 15.26 4.55 -16.34
N TYR A 179 15.32 4.12 -17.59
CA TYR A 179 15.18 2.69 -17.92
C TYR A 179 16.21 1.81 -17.19
N GLU A 180 17.46 2.27 -17.14
CA GLU A 180 18.56 1.57 -16.45
C GLU A 180 18.30 1.42 -14.96
N GLU A 181 17.74 2.46 -14.33
CA GLU A 181 17.42 2.39 -12.90
C GLU A 181 16.22 1.49 -12.67
N ALA A 182 15.17 1.57 -13.49
CA ALA A 182 14.02 0.68 -13.38
C ALA A 182 14.41 -0.81 -13.48
N LEU A 183 15.30 -1.18 -14.41
CA LEU A 183 15.79 -2.55 -14.57
C LEU A 183 16.44 -3.15 -13.31
N ARG A 184 16.92 -2.32 -12.38
CA ARG A 184 17.50 -2.78 -11.11
C ARG A 184 16.45 -3.14 -10.06
N HIS A 185 15.22 -2.66 -10.24
CA HIS A 185 14.14 -2.76 -9.25
C HIS A 185 12.95 -3.62 -9.72
N VAL A 186 12.95 -4.08 -10.97
CA VAL A 186 11.91 -4.98 -11.51
C VAL A 186 12.06 -6.40 -10.97
N SER A 187 10.94 -7.11 -10.88
CA SER A 187 10.88 -8.51 -10.50
C SER A 187 11.35 -9.42 -11.64
N ASN A 188 11.04 -9.09 -12.91
CA ASN A 188 11.53 -9.82 -14.08
C ASN A 188 12.14 -8.87 -15.13
N ALA A 189 13.48 -8.80 -15.17
CA ALA A 189 14.21 -7.92 -16.08
C ALA A 189 14.01 -8.27 -17.57
N ASP A 190 13.90 -9.55 -17.91
CA ASP A 190 13.75 -10.00 -19.29
C ASP A 190 12.37 -9.64 -19.85
N ASP A 191 11.29 -9.92 -19.10
CA ASP A 191 9.92 -9.55 -19.49
C ASP A 191 9.79 -8.02 -19.58
N PHE A 192 10.31 -7.30 -18.58
CA PHE A 192 10.30 -5.84 -18.59
C PHE A 192 11.01 -5.24 -19.80
N ALA A 193 12.17 -5.80 -20.19
CA ALA A 193 12.92 -5.34 -21.35
C ALA A 193 12.20 -5.62 -22.69
N LEU A 194 11.55 -6.78 -22.82
CA LEU A 194 10.74 -7.11 -24.00
C LEU A 194 9.54 -6.15 -24.11
N ARG A 195 8.82 -5.94 -23.02
CA ARG A 195 7.67 -5.02 -22.93
C ARG A 195 8.06 -3.58 -23.23
N PHE A 196 9.19 -3.11 -22.71
CA PHE A 196 9.68 -1.75 -22.97
C PHE A 196 9.96 -1.51 -24.47
N ARG A 197 10.40 -2.55 -25.20
CA ARG A 197 10.62 -2.51 -26.65
C ARG A 197 9.33 -2.67 -27.47
N GLY A 198 8.18 -2.80 -26.83
CA GLY A 198 6.87 -3.00 -27.49
C GLY A 198 6.67 -4.44 -28.00
N ILE A 199 7.46 -5.40 -27.52
CA ILE A 199 7.31 -6.81 -27.86
C ILE A 199 6.41 -7.43 -26.81
N ALA A 200 5.14 -7.66 -27.15
CA ALA A 200 4.26 -8.47 -26.32
C ALA A 200 4.62 -9.95 -26.53
N SER A 201 4.96 -10.65 -25.44
CA SER A 201 5.00 -12.11 -25.48
C SER A 201 3.58 -12.62 -25.71
N THR A 202 3.35 -13.33 -26.80
CA THR A 202 2.02 -13.77 -27.27
C THR A 202 1.30 -14.73 -26.32
N SER A 203 1.96 -15.20 -25.25
CA SER A 203 1.41 -16.13 -24.27
C SER A 203 1.00 -15.51 -22.93
N ASP A 204 1.28 -14.23 -22.68
CA ASP A 204 1.14 -13.64 -21.33
C ASP A 204 0.21 -12.41 -21.29
N GLY A 205 -1.07 -12.68 -21.07
CA GLY A 205 -2.14 -11.66 -20.94
C GLY A 205 -2.19 -10.94 -19.58
N THR A 206 -1.12 -11.02 -18.79
CA THR A 206 -0.98 -10.34 -17.49
C THR A 206 -0.90 -8.82 -17.61
N TRP A 207 -0.47 -8.31 -18.76
CA TRP A 207 -0.27 -6.88 -19.02
C TRP A 207 -1.36 -6.26 -19.91
N ASP A 208 -2.28 -7.06 -20.46
CA ASP A 208 -3.24 -6.59 -21.46
C ASP A 208 -4.07 -5.39 -20.97
N ASP A 209 -4.51 -5.45 -19.71
CA ASP A 209 -5.32 -4.40 -19.10
C ASP A 209 -4.49 -3.13 -18.81
N PHE A 210 -3.22 -3.30 -18.43
CA PHE A 210 -2.27 -2.19 -18.25
C PHE A 210 -1.95 -1.48 -19.57
N ASP A 211 -1.69 -2.24 -20.63
CA ASP A 211 -1.31 -1.69 -21.92
C ASP A 211 -2.49 -0.92 -22.58
N LYS A 212 -3.73 -1.40 -22.43
CA LYS A 212 -4.94 -0.71 -22.91
C LYS A 212 -5.11 0.69 -22.29
N GLU A 213 -4.92 0.83 -20.98
CA GLU A 213 -5.03 2.14 -20.31
C GLU A 213 -3.94 3.11 -20.79
N GLY A 214 -2.74 2.59 -21.07
CA GLY A 214 -1.66 3.36 -21.71
C GLY A 214 -2.00 3.87 -23.12
N GLU A 215 -2.90 3.20 -23.86
CA GLU A 215 -3.39 3.66 -25.16
C GLU A 215 -4.52 4.68 -25.03
N GLU A 216 -5.44 4.49 -24.08
CA GLU A 216 -6.55 5.43 -23.83
C GLU A 216 -6.05 6.78 -23.33
N SER A 217 -5.07 6.78 -22.42
CA SER A 217 -4.41 8.00 -21.92
C SER A 217 -3.67 8.78 -23.01
N LYS A 218 -3.19 8.11 -24.08
CA LYS A 218 -2.61 8.77 -25.27
C LYS A 218 -3.66 9.33 -26.24
N LYS A 219 -4.88 8.78 -26.23
CA LYS A 219 -6.02 9.23 -27.07
C LYS A 219 -6.82 10.37 -26.43
N ALA A 220 -6.70 10.58 -25.12
CA ALA A 220 -7.26 11.75 -24.45
C ALA A 220 -6.53 13.01 -24.95
N GLU A 221 -7.23 13.83 -25.76
CA GLU A 221 -6.71 15.12 -26.23
C GLU A 221 -6.29 15.98 -25.02
N PRO A 222 -5.16 16.72 -25.11
CA PRO A 222 -4.86 17.72 -24.11
C PRO A 222 -6.03 18.72 -24.05
N PRO A 223 -6.38 19.22 -22.84
CA PRO A 223 -7.42 20.25 -22.74
C PRO A 223 -7.06 21.41 -23.66
N PRO A 224 -8.03 21.98 -24.40
CA PRO A 224 -7.74 22.97 -25.43
C PRO A 224 -6.94 24.13 -24.84
N ALA A 225 -5.79 24.40 -25.45
CA ALA A 225 -4.94 25.54 -25.12
C ALA A 225 -5.72 26.84 -25.40
N GLY A 226 -6.41 27.36 -24.38
CA GLY A 226 -7.24 28.55 -24.53
C GLY A 226 -8.36 28.76 -23.51
N ALA A 227 -8.62 27.82 -22.58
CA ALA A 227 -9.52 28.10 -21.47
C ALA A 227 -8.84 29.05 -20.47
N LYS A 228 -9.11 30.36 -20.62
CA LYS A 228 -8.82 31.35 -19.58
C LYS A 228 -9.35 30.83 -18.24
N PRO A 229 -8.62 30.98 -17.11
CA PRO A 229 -9.20 30.72 -15.81
C PRO A 229 -10.44 31.59 -15.68
N SER A 230 -11.59 30.95 -15.49
CA SER A 230 -12.84 31.62 -15.14
C SER A 230 -12.56 32.46 -13.90
N SER A 231 -12.64 33.78 -14.06
CA SER A 231 -12.56 34.74 -12.98
C SER A 231 -13.83 34.61 -12.14
N ALA A 232 -13.79 33.73 -11.13
CA ALA A 232 -14.69 33.87 -9.99
C ALA A 232 -14.28 35.14 -9.24
N GLY A 233 -15.06 36.20 -9.42
CA GLY A 233 -14.89 37.47 -8.72
C GLY A 233 -14.98 37.32 -7.20
N PRO A 234 -14.48 38.31 -6.43
CA PRO A 234 -14.35 38.20 -5.00
C PRO A 234 -15.73 38.12 -4.34
N GLY A 235 -16.03 36.95 -3.76
CA GLY A 235 -17.12 36.79 -2.81
C GLY A 235 -16.87 37.68 -1.60
N LYS A 236 -17.83 38.57 -1.33
CA LYS A 236 -17.84 39.57 -0.26
C LYS A 236 -17.41 38.98 1.08
N THR A 237 -16.35 39.53 1.67
CA THR A 237 -16.07 39.46 3.10
C THR A 237 -16.94 40.49 3.83
N GLN A 238 -17.72 40.03 4.82
CA GLN A 238 -18.35 40.88 5.84
C GLN A 238 -18.11 40.24 7.21
N GLY A 239 -17.62 41.06 8.16
CA GLY A 239 -17.55 40.82 9.61
C GLY A 239 -16.37 39.95 10.06
N ALA A 240 -15.22 40.50 10.46
CA ALA A 240 -14.92 41.03 11.79
C ALA A 240 -14.93 39.96 12.89
N ASP A 241 -13.74 39.46 13.26
CA ASP A 241 -13.16 39.77 14.57
C ASP A 241 -11.68 39.39 14.62
N GLU A 242 -10.84 40.40 14.85
CA GLU A 242 -9.46 40.23 15.30
C GLU A 242 -9.49 39.70 16.74
N LEU A 243 -8.71 38.66 17.05
CA LEU A 243 -8.17 38.51 18.39
C LEU A 243 -6.79 37.86 18.34
N LYS A 244 -5.83 38.65 18.83
CA LYS A 244 -4.40 38.40 18.95
C LYS A 244 -4.13 37.13 19.76
N ILE A 245 -3.22 36.30 19.26
CA ILE A 245 -2.63 35.20 20.04
C ILE A 245 -1.35 35.75 20.68
N GLU A 246 -1.43 36.09 21.97
CA GLU A 246 -0.25 36.17 22.82
C GLU A 246 0.22 34.77 23.18
N ARG A 247 1.55 34.64 23.23
CA ARG A 247 2.31 33.43 23.56
C ARG A 247 1.96 32.91 24.96
N PHE A 248 1.73 31.60 25.08
CA PHE A 248 2.34 30.74 26.09
C PHE A 248 2.55 29.35 25.49
#